data_AF-A0AAN7TFZ8-F1
#
_entry.id   AF-A0AAN7TFZ8-F1
#
_cell.length_a   1.000
_cell.length_b   1.000
_cell.length_c   1.000
_cell.angle_alpha   90.00
_cell.angle_beta   90.00
_cell.angle_gamma   90.00
#
_symmetry.space_group_name_H-M   'P 1'
#
loop_
_entity.id
_entity.type
_entity.pdbx_description
1 polymer ?
#
loop_
_entity_poly.entity_id
_entity_poly.type
_entity_poly.pdbx_seq_one_letter_code
_entity_poly.pdbx_strand_id
1 'polypeptide(L)'
;MSLTIDKLNDDTTFLLAFAPSFAPKSTKAGRKFPGASTILLDPWLGGDAPILHPTFQVSRHTGSSIITSLTELDPPPDVVVISQDKPDHCHQPTLCSLPKDTRTRILATPGAAKTIRGWKYFDHGIVHVMKPYNPHKASVVTRIRLEPYSSTSSAGEITIANIPTRRDITGLHNAIGITYRPPGSLLSAFGGDETVSLSDLSTTPDAARTLRKARSAANISNATNKSRTYSLRDRSDSAARPTYLDPVGNREGTTLVTELPFSELQRVDSKTSQITRHHREKTLSVIYTPHGLPLSTLKDYLAHHLQCVGAYPVTALFHCMNTEENPWCLGGMVANGAPGGVEVASSLEAKHWIGTHDEIKELKGVATLWLKSRRYSVEEVMGMLWERESRRDVKRRHGTAVKIMGCGERFRIAG
;
A
#
# COMPACT_ATOMS: atom_id res chain seq x y z
N MET A 1 -8.70 -13.34 1.51
CA MET A 1 -8.22 -12.32 0.55
C MET A 1 -7.06 -12.89 -0.25
N SER A 2 -6.62 -12.22 -1.32
CA SER A 2 -5.44 -12.61 -2.10
C SER A 2 -4.66 -11.42 -2.63
N LEU A 3 -3.35 -11.62 -2.82
CA LEU A 3 -2.46 -10.76 -3.57
C LEU A 3 -2.05 -11.51 -4.84
N THR A 4 -2.34 -10.94 -6.01
CA THR A 4 -1.80 -11.40 -7.30
C THR A 4 -0.72 -10.41 -7.74
N ILE A 5 0.40 -10.93 -8.20
CA ILE A 5 1.57 -10.18 -8.65
C ILE A 5 1.76 -10.53 -10.12
N ASP A 6 1.70 -9.53 -10.99
CA ASP A 6 2.02 -9.66 -12.41
C ASP A 6 3.33 -8.90 -12.69
N LYS A 7 4.34 -9.58 -13.26
CA LYS A 7 5.60 -8.93 -13.64
C LYS A 7 5.56 -8.51 -15.10
N LEU A 8 5.53 -7.20 -15.37
CA LEU A 8 5.27 -6.64 -16.70
C LEU A 8 6.53 -6.45 -17.55
N ASN A 9 7.70 -6.36 -16.94
CA ASN A 9 9.00 -6.28 -17.61
C ASN A 9 10.02 -7.16 -16.86
N ASP A 10 11.27 -7.23 -17.33
CA ASP A 10 12.29 -8.01 -16.61
C ASP A 10 12.84 -7.30 -15.36
N ASP A 11 12.55 -6.01 -15.18
CA ASP A 11 13.09 -5.16 -14.11
C ASP A 11 12.14 -5.08 -12.89
N THR A 12 11.57 -3.90 -12.62
CA THR A 12 10.77 -3.60 -11.42
C THR A 12 9.31 -3.24 -11.67
N THR A 13 8.79 -3.43 -12.88
CA THR A 13 7.39 -3.11 -13.16
C THR A 13 6.48 -4.24 -12.68
N PHE A 14 5.93 -4.11 -11.47
CA PHE A 14 4.99 -5.07 -10.89
C PHE A 14 3.59 -4.48 -10.76
N LEU A 15 2.59 -5.20 -11.27
CA LEU A 15 1.19 -4.91 -11.01
C LEU A 15 0.68 -5.81 -9.87
N LEU A 16 0.36 -5.19 -8.74
CA LEU A 16 -0.20 -5.84 -7.57
C LEU A 16 -1.73 -5.73 -7.62
N ALA A 17 -2.43 -6.86 -7.65
CA ALA A 17 -3.88 -6.91 -7.56
C ALA A 17 -4.31 -7.53 -6.23
N PHE A 18 -4.98 -6.74 -5.40
CA PHE A 18 -5.56 -7.18 -4.15
C PHE A 18 -7.04 -7.50 -4.34
N ALA A 19 -7.49 -8.59 -3.74
CA ALA A 19 -8.88 -8.99 -3.80
C ALA A 19 -9.37 -9.63 -2.48
N PRO A 20 -10.64 -9.44 -2.11
CA PRO A 20 -11.29 -10.15 -1.00
C PRO A 20 -11.30 -11.68 -1.20
N SER A 21 -11.42 -12.48 -0.14
CA SER A 21 -11.42 -13.97 -0.25
C SER A 21 -12.51 -14.51 -1.16
N PHE A 22 -13.67 -13.87 -1.12
CA PHE A 22 -14.88 -14.25 -1.83
C PHE A 22 -14.99 -13.59 -3.21
N ALA A 23 -13.99 -12.81 -3.62
CA ALA A 23 -13.92 -12.30 -4.98
C ALA A 23 -13.75 -13.48 -5.95
N PRO A 24 -14.52 -13.53 -7.06
CA PRO A 24 -14.35 -14.56 -8.09
C PRO A 24 -12.90 -14.60 -8.59
N LYS A 25 -12.39 -15.81 -8.85
CA LYS A 25 -11.02 -15.97 -9.38
C LYS A 25 -10.85 -15.41 -10.79
N SER A 26 -11.95 -15.25 -11.53
CA SER A 26 -12.03 -14.59 -12.83
C SER A 26 -13.12 -13.53 -12.76
N THR A 27 -12.75 -12.27 -12.90
CA THR A 27 -13.69 -11.17 -13.13
C THR A 27 -13.98 -11.10 -14.63
N LYS A 28 -15.26 -11.09 -15.02
CA LYS A 28 -15.66 -10.79 -16.40
C LYS A 28 -15.07 -9.43 -16.81
N ALA A 29 -14.65 -9.31 -18.06
CA ALA A 29 -13.98 -8.11 -18.59
C ALA A 29 -14.77 -6.82 -18.26
N GLY A 30 -14.07 -5.82 -17.71
CA GLY A 30 -14.57 -4.44 -17.56
C GLY A 30 -15.17 -4.04 -16.20
N ARG A 31 -15.29 -4.93 -15.20
CA ARG A 31 -15.73 -4.52 -13.83
C ARG A 31 -14.84 -5.10 -12.73
N LYS A 32 -14.17 -4.21 -11.98
CA LYS A 32 -13.45 -4.57 -10.74
C LYS A 32 -14.45 -5.03 -9.68
N PHE A 33 -14.13 -6.12 -9.00
CA PHE A 33 -14.91 -6.58 -7.85
C PHE A 33 -14.85 -5.52 -6.73
N PRO A 34 -15.95 -5.21 -6.02
CA PRO A 34 -15.89 -4.26 -4.91
C PRO A 34 -14.84 -4.68 -3.88
N GLY A 35 -14.15 -3.73 -3.26
CA GLY A 35 -13.05 -4.03 -2.35
C GLY A 35 -11.78 -4.61 -3.00
N ALA A 36 -11.75 -4.88 -4.31
CA ALA A 36 -10.53 -5.16 -5.04
C ALA A 36 -9.83 -3.85 -5.44
N SER A 37 -8.51 -3.88 -5.56
CA SER A 37 -7.73 -2.73 -6.01
C SER A 37 -6.42 -3.16 -6.65
N THR A 38 -5.93 -2.36 -7.61
CA THR A 38 -4.67 -2.57 -8.31
C THR A 38 -3.67 -1.44 -8.07
N ILE A 39 -2.43 -1.81 -7.76
CA ILE A 39 -1.30 -0.91 -7.54
C ILE A 39 -0.17 -1.30 -8.48
N LEU A 40 0.29 -0.36 -9.31
CA LEU A 40 1.45 -0.53 -10.19
C LEU A 40 2.69 0.09 -9.53
N LEU A 41 3.78 -0.66 -9.45
CA LEU A 41 5.05 -0.18 -8.88
C LEU A 41 6.02 0.21 -9.99
N ASP A 42 6.68 1.36 -9.83
CA ASP A 42 7.85 1.84 -10.60
C ASP A 42 7.84 1.45 -12.09
N PRO A 43 6.87 1.91 -12.88
CA PRO A 43 6.71 1.45 -14.25
C PRO A 43 7.79 2.04 -15.17
N TRP A 44 8.55 1.15 -15.80
CA TRP A 44 9.50 1.44 -16.87
C TRP A 44 9.31 0.39 -17.98
N LEU A 45 8.57 0.74 -19.03
CA LEU A 45 8.14 -0.24 -20.05
C LEU A 45 9.08 -0.35 -21.26
N GLY A 46 10.08 0.54 -21.36
CA GLY A 46 10.99 0.60 -22.50
C GLY A 46 11.75 1.91 -22.56
N GLY A 47 12.62 2.03 -23.56
CA GLY A 47 13.47 3.21 -23.74
C GLY A 47 14.68 3.26 -22.81
N ASP A 48 15.44 4.34 -22.92
CA ASP A 48 16.69 4.56 -22.19
C ASP A 48 16.41 5.18 -20.82
N ALA A 49 17.03 4.64 -19.77
CA ALA A 49 17.07 5.25 -18.44
C ALA A 49 18.48 5.80 -18.17
N PRO A 50 18.76 7.08 -18.48
CA PRO A 50 20.04 7.69 -18.15
C PRO A 50 20.14 7.93 -16.63
N ILE A 51 21.18 7.45 -15.98
CA ILE A 51 21.46 7.73 -14.57
C ILE A 51 22.46 8.88 -14.51
N LEU A 52 22.08 9.97 -13.84
CA LEU A 52 22.82 11.25 -13.73
C LEU A 52 23.03 11.98 -15.07
N HIS A 53 23.75 11.39 -16.01
CA HIS A 53 23.99 11.92 -17.36
C HIS A 53 24.19 10.75 -18.36
N PRO A 54 23.76 10.85 -19.63
CA PRO A 54 23.90 9.74 -20.59
C PRO A 54 25.34 9.28 -20.86
N THR A 55 26.34 10.16 -20.69
CA THR A 55 27.76 9.76 -20.78
C THR A 55 28.27 9.08 -19.51
N PHE A 56 27.60 9.31 -18.38
CA PHE A 56 27.94 8.70 -17.09
C PHE A 56 27.43 7.26 -17.04
N GLN A 57 26.11 7.07 -17.17
CA GLN A 57 25.49 5.76 -17.27
C GLN A 57 24.14 5.83 -17.99
N VAL A 58 23.90 4.90 -18.91
CA VAL A 58 22.59 4.62 -19.50
C VAL A 58 22.28 3.16 -19.30
N SER A 59 21.08 2.90 -18.78
CA SER A 59 20.52 1.56 -18.63
C SER A 59 19.46 1.33 -19.70
N ARG A 60 19.47 0.15 -20.32
CA ARG A 60 18.41 -0.35 -21.20
C ARG A 60 18.01 -1.76 -20.79
N HIS A 61 16.72 -2.07 -20.91
CA HIS A 61 16.26 -3.45 -20.79
C HIS A 61 16.84 -4.31 -21.91
N THR A 62 17.28 -5.53 -21.59
CA THR A 62 17.62 -6.55 -22.59
C THR A 62 16.39 -7.26 -23.13
N GLY A 63 15.27 -7.24 -22.39
CA GLY A 63 13.99 -7.85 -22.75
C GLY A 63 12.90 -6.83 -23.06
N SER A 64 11.89 -7.23 -23.83
CA SER A 64 10.70 -6.42 -24.08
C SER A 64 9.68 -6.57 -22.95
N SER A 65 9.09 -5.44 -22.53
CA SER A 65 7.90 -5.44 -21.67
C SER A 65 6.71 -6.12 -22.37
N ILE A 66 5.81 -6.75 -21.61
CA ILE A 66 4.57 -7.35 -22.15
C ILE A 66 3.67 -6.28 -22.78
N ILE A 67 3.69 -5.08 -22.20
CA ILE A 67 2.92 -3.92 -22.63
C ILE A 67 3.87 -2.80 -23.04
N THR A 68 3.48 -2.01 -24.03
CA THR A 68 4.25 -0.85 -24.49
C THR A 68 3.74 0.47 -23.90
N SER A 69 2.47 0.50 -23.50
CA SER A 69 1.78 1.65 -22.91
C SER A 69 0.94 1.25 -21.70
N LEU A 70 0.84 2.14 -20.71
CA LEU A 70 -0.04 1.94 -19.56
C LEU A 70 -1.53 1.95 -19.93
N THR A 71 -1.88 2.44 -21.12
CA THR A 71 -3.25 2.38 -21.65
C THR A 71 -3.69 0.98 -22.06
N GLU A 72 -2.74 0.04 -22.22
CA GLU A 72 -3.05 -1.37 -22.53
C GLU A 72 -3.59 -2.13 -21.30
N LEU A 73 -3.39 -1.59 -20.09
CA LEU A 73 -3.98 -2.14 -18.88
C LEU A 73 -5.47 -1.78 -18.81
N ASP A 74 -6.32 -2.74 -19.12
CA ASP A 74 -7.78 -2.61 -18.99
C ASP A 74 -8.34 -3.55 -17.89
N PRO A 75 -8.88 -3.00 -16.79
CA PRO A 75 -8.97 -1.59 -16.45
C PRO A 75 -7.62 -0.99 -16.00
N PRO A 76 -7.45 0.35 -16.07
CA PRO A 76 -6.23 1.00 -15.62
C PRO A 76 -5.97 0.76 -14.11
N PRO A 77 -4.71 0.86 -13.66
CA PRO A 77 -4.37 0.73 -12.26
C PRO A 77 -5.11 1.79 -11.41
N ASP A 78 -5.52 1.44 -10.19
CA ASP A 78 -6.12 2.44 -9.30
C ASP A 78 -5.06 3.42 -8.78
N VAL A 79 -3.85 2.89 -8.57
CA VAL A 79 -2.70 3.60 -8.02
C VAL A 79 -1.44 3.23 -8.79
N VAL A 80 -0.62 4.22 -9.11
CA VAL A 80 0.78 4.04 -9.47
C VAL A 80 1.63 4.56 -8.32
N VAL A 81 2.58 3.74 -7.86
CA VAL A 81 3.54 4.12 -6.82
C VAL A 81 4.92 4.30 -7.44
N ILE A 82 5.53 5.45 -7.19
CA ILE A 82 6.89 5.78 -7.61
C ILE A 82 7.78 5.91 -6.38
N SER A 83 8.70 4.97 -6.21
CA SER A 83 9.57 4.85 -5.05
C SER A 83 10.72 5.86 -5.07
N GLN A 84 11.27 6.20 -6.23
CA GLN A 84 12.40 7.12 -6.34
C GLN A 84 12.39 7.90 -7.65
N ASP A 85 13.17 8.98 -7.74
CA ASP A 85 13.22 9.88 -8.90
C ASP A 85 14.20 9.45 -9.99
N LYS A 86 14.78 8.25 -9.86
CA LYS A 86 15.69 7.69 -10.86
C LYS A 86 14.91 7.27 -12.11
N PRO A 87 15.44 7.51 -13.33
CA PRO A 87 14.66 7.28 -14.56
C PRO A 87 14.23 5.84 -14.83
N ASP A 88 14.90 4.86 -14.23
CA ASP A 88 14.52 3.44 -14.26
C ASP A 88 13.37 3.10 -13.30
N HIS A 89 12.87 4.07 -12.54
CA HIS A 89 11.68 3.97 -11.68
C HIS A 89 10.62 5.03 -12.01
N CYS A 90 11.07 6.26 -12.26
CA CYS A 90 10.27 7.44 -12.57
C CYS A 90 10.40 7.78 -14.07
N HIS A 91 10.01 6.82 -14.92
CA HIS A 91 10.21 6.94 -16.36
C HIS A 91 9.13 7.82 -17.02
N GLN A 92 9.53 8.97 -17.56
CA GLN A 92 8.59 9.95 -18.13
C GLN A 92 7.78 9.41 -19.32
N PRO A 93 8.37 8.80 -20.37
CA PRO A 93 7.60 8.26 -21.49
C PRO A 93 6.56 7.22 -21.06
N THR A 94 6.91 6.37 -20.09
CA THR A 94 5.98 5.36 -19.56
C THR A 94 4.84 6.01 -18.79
N LEU A 95 5.13 6.91 -17.85
CA LEU A 95 4.07 7.55 -17.06
C LEU A 95 3.17 8.44 -17.91
N CYS A 96 3.74 9.23 -18.81
CA CYS A 96 2.97 10.09 -19.72
C CYS A 96 2.25 9.34 -20.85
N SER A 97 2.33 8.00 -20.88
CA SER A 97 1.41 7.19 -21.69
C SER A 97 0.00 7.17 -21.09
N LEU A 98 -0.15 7.39 -19.78
CA LEU A 98 -1.46 7.63 -19.17
C LEU A 98 -2.02 8.98 -19.62
N PRO A 99 -3.35 9.10 -19.83
CA PRO A 99 -3.98 10.39 -20.11
C PRO A 99 -3.70 11.43 -19.01
N LYS A 100 -3.57 12.70 -19.41
CA LYS A 100 -3.36 13.83 -18.49
C LYS A 100 -4.43 13.97 -17.40
N ASP A 101 -5.66 13.52 -17.68
CA ASP A 101 -6.86 13.57 -16.83
C ASP A 101 -7.22 12.17 -16.27
N THR A 102 -6.24 11.27 -16.21
CA THR A 102 -6.43 9.90 -15.74
C THR A 102 -7.01 9.85 -14.32
N ARG A 103 -7.84 8.82 -14.08
CA ARG A 103 -8.35 8.48 -12.74
C ARG A 103 -7.33 7.73 -11.88
N THR A 104 -6.24 7.27 -12.49
CA THR A 104 -5.13 6.61 -11.79
C THR A 104 -4.45 7.61 -10.87
N ARG A 105 -4.38 7.32 -9.56
CA ARG A 105 -3.65 8.19 -8.63
C ARG A 105 -2.16 7.89 -8.70
N ILE A 106 -1.32 8.92 -8.80
CA ILE A 106 0.13 8.76 -8.77
C ILE A 106 0.62 9.13 -7.37
N LEU A 107 1.08 8.15 -6.60
CA LEU A 107 1.70 8.35 -5.30
C LEU A 107 3.22 8.27 -5.47
N ALA A 108 3.92 9.35 -5.21
CA ALA A 108 5.36 9.42 -5.46
C ALA A 108 6.11 9.93 -4.23
N THR A 109 7.34 9.46 -4.02
CA THR A 109 8.23 10.04 -3.01
C THR A 109 8.53 11.52 -3.32
N PRO A 110 8.99 12.32 -2.35
CA PRO A 110 9.10 13.77 -2.54
C PRO A 110 9.92 14.19 -3.76
N GLY A 111 11.06 13.50 -4.02
CA GLY A 111 11.88 13.73 -5.21
C GLY A 111 11.12 13.39 -6.50
N ALA A 112 10.55 12.19 -6.57
CA ALA A 112 9.83 11.71 -7.75
C ALA A 112 8.61 12.61 -8.08
N ALA A 113 7.84 12.99 -7.07
CA ALA A 113 6.70 13.89 -7.24
C ALA A 113 7.12 15.26 -7.78
N LYS A 114 8.28 15.78 -7.35
CA LYS A 114 8.84 17.03 -7.87
C LYS A 114 9.21 16.88 -9.35
N THR A 115 9.87 15.78 -9.72
CA THR A 115 10.22 15.45 -11.11
C THR A 115 8.98 15.36 -11.99
N ILE A 116 7.98 14.56 -11.59
CA ILE A 116 6.74 14.34 -12.34
C ILE A 116 5.98 15.66 -12.56
N ARG A 117 5.88 16.51 -11.53
CA ARG A 117 5.25 17.83 -11.66
C ARG A 117 6.02 18.77 -12.58
N GLY A 118 7.34 18.64 -12.63
CA GLY A 118 8.21 19.37 -13.54
C GLY A 118 7.91 19.10 -15.01
N TRP A 119 7.35 17.93 -15.34
CA TRP A 119 6.92 17.59 -16.70
C TRP A 119 5.71 18.40 -17.18
N LYS A 120 4.96 19.04 -16.26
CA LYS A 120 3.76 19.85 -16.57
C LYS A 120 2.74 19.11 -17.45
N TYR A 121 2.62 17.80 -17.26
CA TYR A 121 1.78 16.93 -18.08
C TYR A 121 0.44 16.60 -17.42
N PHE A 122 0.45 16.13 -16.16
CA PHE A 122 -0.76 15.71 -15.45
C PHE A 122 -1.54 16.88 -14.86
N ASP A 123 -2.87 16.74 -14.84
CA ASP A 123 -3.76 17.70 -14.20
C ASP A 123 -3.55 17.78 -12.67
N HIS A 124 -3.99 18.91 -12.10
CA HIS A 124 -3.91 19.13 -10.66
C HIS A 124 -4.66 18.04 -9.88
N GLY A 125 -4.00 17.49 -8.86
CA GLY A 125 -4.59 16.50 -7.96
C GLY A 125 -4.36 15.05 -8.37
N ILE A 126 -3.73 14.75 -9.51
CA ILE A 126 -3.35 13.37 -9.89
C ILE A 126 -2.11 12.90 -9.14
N VAL A 127 -1.12 13.78 -8.97
CA VAL A 127 0.18 13.47 -8.36
C VAL A 127 0.19 13.89 -6.89
N HIS A 128 0.25 12.90 -6.00
CA HIS A 128 0.32 13.07 -4.55
C HIS A 128 1.70 12.68 -3.99
N VAL A 129 2.16 13.45 -3.01
CA VAL A 129 3.45 13.21 -2.34
C VAL A 129 3.26 12.25 -1.17
N MET A 130 4.00 11.14 -1.18
CA MET A 130 4.16 10.27 -0.01
C MET A 130 5.19 10.88 0.93
N LYS A 131 4.72 11.49 2.02
CA LYS A 131 5.60 12.09 3.02
C LYS A 131 6.45 10.99 3.70
N PRO A 132 7.69 11.30 4.08
CA PRO A 132 8.52 10.39 4.88
C PRO A 132 7.79 9.88 6.11
N TYR A 133 7.87 8.56 6.34
CA TYR A 133 7.25 7.91 7.48
C TYR A 133 7.80 8.47 8.79
N ASN A 134 6.89 8.67 9.75
CA ASN A 134 7.21 9.11 11.10
C ASN A 134 6.19 8.45 12.05
N PRO A 135 6.64 7.67 13.04
CA PRO A 135 5.75 6.92 13.94
C PRO A 135 4.84 7.83 14.78
N HIS A 136 5.22 9.09 15.01
CA HIS A 136 4.45 10.04 15.80
C HIS A 136 3.43 10.85 14.98
N LYS A 137 3.36 10.63 13.65
CA LYS A 137 2.47 11.39 12.76
C LYS A 137 1.67 10.45 11.88
N ALA A 138 0.50 10.03 12.33
CA ALA A 138 -0.37 9.13 11.56
C ALA A 138 -0.72 9.64 10.13
N SER A 139 -0.72 10.97 9.92
CA SER A 139 -1.02 11.61 8.64
C SER A 139 0.03 11.40 7.53
N VAL A 140 1.19 10.81 7.84
CA VAL A 140 2.23 10.50 6.84
C VAL A 140 1.98 9.19 6.10
N VAL A 141 1.08 8.35 6.61
CA VAL A 141 0.64 7.12 5.93
C VAL A 141 -0.55 7.45 5.04
N THR A 142 -0.41 7.24 3.74
CA THR A 142 -1.51 7.42 2.80
C THR A 142 -2.52 6.29 2.99
N ARG A 143 -3.79 6.64 3.23
CA ARG A 143 -4.88 5.68 3.44
C ARG A 143 -5.89 5.81 2.32
N ILE A 144 -6.14 4.72 1.61
CA ILE A 144 -7.13 4.62 0.54
C ILE A 144 -8.28 3.77 1.07
N ARG A 145 -9.44 4.40 1.22
CA ARG A 145 -10.67 3.72 1.64
C ARG A 145 -11.18 2.82 0.51
N LEU A 146 -11.52 1.59 0.85
CA LEU A 146 -12.20 0.65 -0.05
C LEU A 146 -13.68 0.59 0.32
N GLU A 147 -14.55 0.78 -0.68
CA GLU A 147 -15.99 0.84 -0.43
C GLU A 147 -16.54 -0.47 0.16
N PRO A 148 -17.45 -0.40 1.15
CA PRO A 148 -18.14 -1.56 1.68
C PRO A 148 -19.02 -2.24 0.61
N TYR A 149 -19.30 -3.53 0.76
CA TYR A 149 -20.16 -4.29 -0.14
C TYR A 149 -21.65 -4.04 0.09
N SER A 150 -22.01 -3.60 1.28
CA SER A 150 -23.37 -3.33 1.72
C SER A 150 -23.39 -2.31 2.86
N SER A 151 -24.56 -1.80 3.19
CA SER A 151 -24.79 -0.89 4.32
C SER A 151 -24.42 -1.49 5.69
N THR A 152 -24.30 -2.83 5.79
CA THR A 152 -23.95 -3.54 7.02
C THR A 152 -22.50 -4.03 7.06
N SER A 153 -21.68 -3.61 6.08
CA SER A 153 -20.23 -3.92 6.05
C SER A 153 -19.40 -2.69 6.41
N SER A 154 -18.30 -2.91 7.12
CA SER A 154 -17.26 -1.91 7.31
C SER A 154 -16.48 -1.71 6.01
N ALA A 155 -15.99 -0.50 5.79
CA ALA A 155 -15.07 -0.21 4.70
C ALA A 155 -13.75 -0.96 4.88
N GLY A 156 -13.14 -1.30 3.75
CA GLY A 156 -11.77 -1.80 3.71
C GLY A 156 -10.78 -0.64 3.64
N GLU A 157 -9.50 -0.99 3.64
CA GLU A 157 -8.43 -0.01 3.61
C GLU A 157 -7.19 -0.56 2.92
N ILE A 158 -6.56 0.30 2.12
CA ILE A 158 -5.16 0.16 1.70
C ILE A 158 -4.35 1.25 2.38
N THR A 159 -3.21 0.88 2.96
CA THR A 159 -2.23 1.88 3.45
C THR A 159 -0.96 1.81 2.64
N ILE A 160 -0.35 2.96 2.35
CA ILE A 160 0.89 3.09 1.59
C ILE A 160 1.79 4.10 2.32
N ALA A 161 3.01 3.67 2.66
CA ALA A 161 3.98 4.47 3.42
C ALA A 161 5.33 4.53 2.70
N ASN A 162 5.93 5.72 2.65
CA ASN A 162 7.29 5.94 2.17
C ASN A 162 8.26 5.93 3.37
N ILE A 163 9.19 4.97 3.39
CA ILE A 163 10.12 4.74 4.50
C ILE A 163 11.55 5.00 3.98
N PRO A 164 12.05 6.25 4.04
CA PRO A 164 13.36 6.59 3.52
C PRO A 164 14.48 6.19 4.48
N THR A 165 15.64 5.81 3.95
CA THR A 165 16.86 5.66 4.75
C THR A 165 17.39 7.02 5.18
N ARG A 166 17.75 7.15 6.46
CA ARG A 166 18.33 8.38 6.98
C ARG A 166 19.77 8.52 6.45
N ARG A 167 20.13 9.74 6.03
CA ARG A 167 21.46 10.08 5.49
C ARG A 167 21.85 9.29 4.23
N ASP A 168 20.86 8.84 3.47
CA ASP A 168 21.09 8.30 2.14
C ASP A 168 21.29 9.45 1.14
N ILE A 169 22.54 9.68 0.75
CA ILE A 169 22.93 10.76 -0.16
C ILE A 169 22.54 10.42 -1.61
N THR A 170 22.58 9.13 -1.99
CA THR A 170 22.29 8.69 -3.35
C THR A 170 20.78 8.66 -3.61
N GLY A 171 19.99 8.50 -2.55
CA GLY A 171 18.53 8.45 -2.60
C GLY A 171 17.99 7.14 -3.21
N LEU A 172 18.79 6.07 -3.17
CA LEU A 172 18.47 4.75 -3.72
C LEU A 172 17.84 3.82 -2.68
N HIS A 173 18.15 4.00 -1.40
CA HIS A 173 17.80 3.07 -0.35
C HIS A 173 16.55 3.53 0.39
N ASN A 174 15.39 3.06 -0.05
CA ASN A 174 14.13 3.27 0.65
C ASN A 174 13.24 2.01 0.62
N ALA A 175 12.15 2.08 1.38
CA ALA A 175 11.09 1.09 1.30
C ALA A 175 9.73 1.77 1.06
N ILE A 176 8.88 1.08 0.31
CA ILE A 176 7.44 1.32 0.31
C ILE A 176 6.76 0.21 1.09
N GLY A 177 6.05 0.58 2.15
CA GLY A 177 5.21 -0.33 2.91
C GLY A 177 3.76 -0.24 2.45
N ILE A 178 3.16 -1.35 2.04
CA ILE A 178 1.77 -1.44 1.58
C ILE A 178 1.02 -2.43 2.45
N THR A 179 -0.18 -2.09 2.90
CA THR A 179 -1.09 -3.04 3.56
C THR A 179 -2.44 -3.05 2.90
N TYR A 180 -3.09 -4.21 2.86
CA TYR A 180 -4.44 -4.37 2.34
C TYR A 180 -5.31 -5.12 3.36
N ARG A 181 -6.43 -4.48 3.71
CA ARG A 181 -7.52 -5.08 4.48
C ARG A 181 -8.81 -4.97 3.64
N PRO A 182 -9.44 -6.09 3.27
CA PRO A 182 -10.69 -6.03 2.52
C PRO A 182 -11.79 -5.40 3.38
N PRO A 183 -12.85 -4.83 2.77
CA PRO A 183 -14.06 -4.53 3.51
C PRO A 183 -14.58 -5.82 4.19
N GLY A 184 -15.29 -5.68 5.32
CA GLY A 184 -15.66 -6.80 6.19
C GLY A 184 -17.04 -6.64 6.80
N SER A 185 -17.62 -7.72 7.35
CA SER A 185 -18.86 -7.62 8.12
C SER A 185 -18.59 -6.84 9.41
N LEU A 186 -19.53 -6.04 9.90
CA LEU A 186 -19.37 -5.34 11.18
C LEU A 186 -19.04 -6.31 12.33
N LEU A 187 -19.50 -7.56 12.26
CA LEU A 187 -19.18 -8.62 13.23
C LEU A 187 -17.70 -9.05 13.20
N SER A 188 -16.96 -8.81 12.11
CA SER A 188 -15.52 -9.05 12.00
C SER A 188 -14.67 -7.78 12.10
N ALA A 189 -15.30 -6.59 12.16
CA ALA A 189 -14.64 -5.28 12.12
C ALA A 189 -14.25 -4.74 13.50
N PHE A 190 -14.93 -5.13 14.58
CA PHE A 190 -14.63 -4.60 15.92
C PHE A 190 -13.38 -5.27 16.52
N GLY A 191 -12.47 -4.45 17.02
CA GLY A 191 -11.17 -4.84 17.56
C GLY A 191 -10.60 -3.69 18.36
N GLY A 192 -11.12 -3.54 19.58
CA GLY A 192 -10.73 -2.57 20.59
C GLY A 192 -11.75 -2.63 21.73
N ASP A 193 -11.45 -3.43 22.75
CA ASP A 193 -11.98 -3.53 24.14
C ASP A 193 -13.46 -3.26 24.51
N GLU A 194 -14.39 -3.05 23.58
CA GLU A 194 -15.81 -2.93 23.89
C GLU A 194 -16.58 -4.01 23.13
N THR A 195 -16.81 -5.14 23.80
CA THR A 195 -17.80 -6.12 23.37
C THR A 195 -19.19 -5.51 23.54
N VAL A 196 -19.81 -5.05 22.45
CA VAL A 196 -21.24 -4.77 22.46
C VAL A 196 -21.96 -6.11 22.60
N SER A 197 -22.72 -6.25 23.69
CA SER A 197 -23.53 -7.45 23.91
C SER A 197 -24.64 -7.50 22.86
N LEU A 198 -24.87 -8.67 22.26
CA LEU A 198 -26.01 -8.90 21.36
C LEU A 198 -27.37 -8.67 22.06
N SER A 199 -27.38 -8.62 23.40
CA SER A 199 -28.53 -8.21 24.21
C SER A 199 -28.96 -6.76 23.99
N ASP A 200 -28.04 -5.88 23.60
CA ASP A 200 -28.30 -4.44 23.45
C ASP A 200 -28.90 -4.09 22.08
N LEU A 201 -28.95 -5.07 21.15
CA LEU A 201 -29.57 -4.90 19.84
C LEU A 201 -31.03 -5.37 19.77
N SER A 202 -31.59 -5.87 20.88
CA SER A 202 -33.02 -6.16 20.98
C SER A 202 -33.73 -5.10 21.82
N THR A 203 -34.13 -4.01 21.19
CA THR A 203 -35.26 -3.22 21.69
C THR A 203 -36.27 -3.11 20.55
N THR A 204 -37.21 -4.06 20.52
CA THR A 204 -38.44 -3.92 19.75
C THR A 204 -39.23 -2.71 20.28
N PRO A 205 -39.83 -1.88 19.42
CA PRO A 205 -40.76 -0.87 19.86
C PRO A 205 -42.10 -1.56 20.14
N ASP A 206 -42.51 -1.66 21.41
CA ASP A 206 -43.93 -1.66 21.79
C ASP A 206 -44.12 -1.71 23.30
N ALA A 207 -44.60 -0.58 23.86
CA ALA A 207 -45.54 -0.61 24.98
C ALA A 207 -46.30 0.73 25.03
N ALA A 208 -47.58 0.64 24.66
CA ALA A 208 -48.57 1.69 24.73
C ALA A 208 -48.95 2.10 26.16
N ARG A 209 -49.72 3.22 26.24
CA ARG A 209 -50.36 3.91 27.37
C ARG A 209 -49.44 4.87 28.13
N THR A 210 -49.75 6.17 28.22
CA THR A 210 -50.99 6.65 28.83
C THR A 210 -51.33 8.07 28.39
N LEU A 211 -52.56 8.29 27.92
CA LEU A 211 -53.20 9.59 27.74
C LEU A 211 -53.30 10.35 29.07
N ARG A 212 -52.68 11.53 29.16
CA ARG A 212 -53.11 12.59 30.08
C ARG A 212 -53.06 13.97 29.41
N LYS A 213 -54.27 14.46 29.10
CA LYS A 213 -54.74 15.86 29.06
C LYS A 213 -53.73 16.91 29.54
N ALA A 214 -53.43 17.87 28.68
CA ALA A 214 -53.25 19.26 29.06
C ALA A 214 -53.99 20.15 28.04
N ARG A 215 -54.94 20.93 28.56
CA ARG A 215 -55.70 21.98 27.86
C ARG A 215 -54.91 23.28 27.86
N SER A 216 -55.32 24.21 26.99
CA SER A 216 -55.02 25.66 26.92
C SER A 216 -53.95 26.01 25.88
N ALA A 217 -54.13 26.93 24.93
CA ALA A 217 -55.23 27.83 24.59
C ALA A 217 -55.16 28.15 23.08
N ALA A 218 -56.29 28.58 22.55
CA ALA A 218 -56.52 28.99 21.17
C ALA A 218 -55.73 30.25 20.78
N ASN A 219 -55.40 30.35 19.49
CA ASN A 219 -55.97 31.43 18.67
C ASN A 219 -55.89 31.09 17.18
N ILE A 220 -57.07 31.09 16.57
CA ILE A 220 -57.30 31.02 15.12
C ILE A 220 -57.34 32.46 14.61
N SER A 221 -56.66 32.73 13.51
CA SER A 221 -57.10 33.75 12.56
C SER A 221 -56.84 33.27 11.13
N ASN A 222 -57.94 32.94 10.45
CA ASN A 222 -58.00 32.77 9.01
C ASN A 222 -57.81 34.13 8.32
N ALA A 223 -57.02 34.17 7.26
CA ALA A 223 -57.20 35.13 6.18
C ALA A 223 -56.79 34.50 4.84
N THR A 224 -57.70 34.67 3.88
CA THR A 224 -57.76 34.07 2.56
C THR A 224 -57.04 34.89 1.49
N ASN A 225 -56.74 34.22 0.38
CA ASN A 225 -56.60 34.76 -0.99
C ASN A 225 -55.44 35.72 -1.33
N LYS A 226 -54.54 35.28 -2.22
CA LYS A 226 -54.60 35.64 -3.66
C LYS A 226 -53.44 35.02 -4.46
N SER A 227 -53.81 34.46 -5.59
CA SER A 227 -52.96 34.08 -6.71
C SER A 227 -52.17 35.27 -7.25
N ARG A 228 -50.89 35.07 -7.57
CA ARG A 228 -50.18 35.86 -8.58
C ARG A 228 -49.07 35.02 -9.23
N THR A 229 -49.29 34.76 -10.50
CA THR A 229 -48.34 34.23 -11.48
C THR A 229 -47.18 35.21 -11.69
N TYR A 230 -45.94 34.71 -11.63
CA TYR A 230 -44.80 35.28 -12.35
C TYR A 230 -43.93 34.14 -12.88
N SER A 231 -43.91 34.01 -14.20
CA SER A 231 -42.85 33.34 -14.95
C SER A 231 -41.57 34.18 -14.87
N LEU A 232 -40.40 33.56 -14.70
CA LEU A 232 -39.17 33.92 -15.41
C LEU A 232 -38.10 32.84 -15.18
N ARG A 233 -37.27 32.70 -16.22
CA ARG A 233 -36.28 31.67 -16.50
C ARG A 233 -35.05 31.75 -15.58
N ASP A 234 -34.39 30.59 -15.43
CA ASP A 234 -33.00 30.33 -15.84
C ASP A 234 -32.11 29.69 -14.75
N ARG A 235 -31.25 28.78 -15.22
CA ARG A 235 -30.08 28.15 -14.58
C ARG A 235 -30.28 27.11 -13.48
N SER A 236 -30.30 25.85 -13.91
CA SER A 236 -29.89 24.69 -13.09
C SER A 236 -28.36 24.56 -13.09
N ASP A 237 -27.70 25.18 -12.13
CA ASP A 237 -26.32 24.80 -11.74
C ASP A 237 -26.41 23.46 -10.97
N SER A 238 -25.89 22.40 -11.58
CA SER A 238 -25.71 21.12 -10.89
C SER A 238 -24.50 21.23 -9.96
N ALA A 239 -24.78 21.36 -8.67
CA ALA A 239 -23.78 21.41 -7.62
C ALA A 239 -22.83 20.19 -7.68
N ALA A 240 -21.52 20.49 -7.67
CA ALA A 240 -20.46 19.52 -7.64
C ALA A 240 -20.47 18.70 -6.32
N ARG A 241 -20.24 17.40 -6.47
CA ARG A 241 -20.03 16.41 -5.41
C ARG A 241 -18.79 16.80 -4.58
N PRO A 242 -18.85 16.95 -3.25
CA PRO A 242 -17.67 17.34 -2.50
C PRO A 242 -16.74 16.16 -2.24
N THR A 243 -15.49 16.30 -2.66
CA THR A 243 -14.35 15.44 -2.31
C THR A 243 -13.88 15.81 -0.91
N TYR A 244 -14.36 15.11 0.13
CA TYR A 244 -13.92 15.35 1.51
C TYR A 244 -12.63 14.59 1.81
N LEU A 245 -11.52 15.34 1.88
CA LEU A 245 -10.35 15.01 2.70
C LEU A 245 -10.46 15.87 3.95
N ASP A 246 -10.90 15.32 5.08
CA ASP A 246 -10.92 16.05 6.35
C ASP A 246 -9.51 16.11 6.98
N PRO A 247 -9.04 17.28 7.43
CA PRO A 247 -8.02 17.41 8.44
C PRO A 247 -8.69 17.52 9.82
N VAL A 248 -8.60 16.48 10.65
CA VAL A 248 -9.08 16.54 12.04
C VAL A 248 -8.16 17.46 12.84
N GLY A 249 -8.76 18.55 13.36
CA GLY A 249 -8.13 19.55 14.19
C GLY A 249 -7.89 19.11 15.64
N ASN A 250 -6.90 19.77 16.23
CA ASN A 250 -6.46 19.67 17.62
C ASN A 250 -7.60 19.73 18.63
N ARG A 251 -7.61 18.76 19.56
CA ARG A 251 -8.03 18.98 20.94
C ARG A 251 -6.99 18.36 21.87
N GLU A 252 -6.29 19.23 22.58
CA GLU A 252 -5.42 18.89 23.69
C GLU A 252 -6.26 18.36 24.85
N GLY A 253 -5.90 17.17 25.34
CA GLY A 253 -6.45 16.55 26.53
C GLY A 253 -5.31 15.86 27.25
N THR A 254 -4.68 16.58 28.18
CA THR A 254 -3.62 16.11 29.06
C THR A 254 -4.13 14.95 29.90
N THR A 255 -3.56 13.76 29.73
CA THR A 255 -3.70 12.66 30.70
C THR A 255 -2.32 12.06 30.98
N LEU A 256 -1.89 12.21 32.22
CA LEU A 256 -0.67 11.66 32.78
C LEU A 256 -0.78 10.13 32.82
N VAL A 257 0.11 9.42 32.12
CA VAL A 257 0.23 7.97 32.24
C VAL A 257 1.21 7.68 33.37
N THR A 258 0.68 7.11 34.44
CA THR A 258 1.46 6.53 35.54
C THR A 258 1.91 5.15 35.10
N GLU A 259 3.22 4.89 35.10
CA GLU A 259 3.79 3.56 34.87
C GLU A 259 3.30 2.60 35.97
N LEU A 260 2.80 1.42 35.58
CA LEU A 260 2.60 0.30 36.49
C LEU A 260 3.35 -0.94 36.00
N PRO A 261 3.92 -1.75 36.92
CA PRO A 261 4.85 -2.81 36.59
C PRO A 261 4.16 -4.11 36.18
N PHE A 262 4.93 -4.89 35.45
CA PHE A 262 4.61 -6.15 34.80
C PHE A 262 4.44 -7.29 35.83
N SER A 263 3.22 -7.79 36.03
CA SER A 263 2.97 -9.17 36.48
C SER A 263 1.47 -9.46 36.60
N GLU A 264 1.09 -10.69 36.23
CA GLU A 264 -0.19 -11.37 36.53
C GLU A 264 -1.30 -11.30 35.46
N LEU A 265 -1.08 -12.04 34.36
CA LEU A 265 -2.13 -12.49 33.45
C LEU A 265 -2.92 -13.63 34.10
N GLN A 266 -4.14 -13.34 34.55
CA GLN A 266 -5.14 -14.36 34.90
C GLN A 266 -5.62 -15.08 33.63
N ARG A 267 -5.57 -16.42 33.67
CA ARG A 267 -6.04 -17.32 32.62
C ARG A 267 -7.53 -17.12 32.35
N VAL A 268 -7.85 -16.60 31.16
CA VAL A 268 -9.20 -16.68 30.59
C VAL A 268 -9.28 -17.90 29.66
N ASP A 269 -10.39 -18.63 29.79
CA ASP A 269 -10.63 -19.97 29.25
C ASP A 269 -10.34 -20.11 27.75
N SER A 270 -9.45 -21.04 27.41
CA SER A 270 -8.75 -21.08 26.11
C SER A 270 -9.55 -21.70 24.96
N LYS A 271 -10.77 -22.18 25.19
CA LYS A 271 -11.57 -22.89 24.17
C LYS A 271 -12.50 -21.97 23.37
N THR A 272 -13.10 -20.96 24.00
CA THR A 272 -14.03 -20.03 23.31
C THR A 272 -13.29 -18.98 22.48
N SER A 273 -12.07 -18.61 22.89
CA SER A 273 -11.20 -17.67 22.17
C SER A 273 -10.52 -18.27 20.93
N GLN A 274 -10.46 -19.60 20.80
CA GLN A 274 -9.91 -20.25 19.61
C GLN A 274 -10.92 -20.23 18.45
N ILE A 275 -12.20 -20.52 18.70
CA ILE A 275 -13.22 -20.61 17.65
C ILE A 275 -13.47 -19.24 16.97
N THR A 276 -13.37 -18.13 17.70
CA THR A 276 -13.57 -16.77 17.14
C THR A 276 -12.34 -16.17 16.46
N ARG A 277 -11.12 -16.65 16.75
CA ARG A 277 -9.88 -16.20 16.09
C ARG A 277 -9.65 -16.82 14.71
N HIS A 278 -10.20 -18.00 14.44
CA HIS A 278 -9.98 -18.71 13.18
C HIS A 278 -10.72 -18.13 11.97
N HIS A 279 -11.60 -17.13 12.16
CA HIS A 279 -12.43 -16.57 11.09
C HIS A 279 -12.23 -15.06 10.86
N ARG A 280 -11.03 -14.53 11.20
CA ARG A 280 -10.66 -13.15 10.85
C ARG A 280 -9.62 -13.19 9.74
N GLU A 281 -9.98 -12.70 8.55
CA GLU A 281 -9.01 -12.51 7.48
C GLU A 281 -7.89 -11.60 8.00
N LYS A 282 -6.64 -12.05 7.83
CA LYS A 282 -5.46 -11.30 8.23
C LYS A 282 -5.36 -9.99 7.44
N THR A 283 -4.44 -9.09 7.75
CA THR A 283 -4.09 -7.99 6.82
C THR A 283 -2.96 -8.47 5.92
N LEU A 284 -3.05 -8.27 4.60
CA LEU A 284 -1.90 -8.52 3.71
C LEU A 284 -0.91 -7.37 3.81
N SER A 285 0.38 -7.67 3.72
CA SER A 285 1.44 -6.67 3.70
C SER A 285 2.45 -6.95 2.59
N VAL A 286 2.85 -5.89 1.91
CA VAL A 286 3.93 -5.88 0.93
C VAL A 286 4.97 -4.88 1.40
N ILE A 287 6.23 -5.29 1.44
CA ILE A 287 7.38 -4.41 1.67
C ILE A 287 8.19 -4.40 0.37
N TYR A 288 8.31 -3.24 -0.27
CA TYR A 288 9.02 -3.07 -1.53
C TYR A 288 10.29 -2.26 -1.32
N THR A 289 11.44 -2.86 -1.62
CA THR A 289 12.78 -2.34 -1.33
C THR A 289 13.69 -2.60 -2.53
N PRO A 290 13.53 -1.84 -3.63
CA PRO A 290 14.14 -2.18 -4.92
C PRO A 290 15.66 -2.36 -4.84
N HIS A 291 16.34 -1.44 -4.15
CA HIS A 291 17.79 -1.43 -3.95
C HIS A 291 18.22 -1.94 -2.56
N GLY A 292 17.25 -2.42 -1.78
CA GLY A 292 17.44 -2.82 -0.39
C GLY A 292 17.77 -1.66 0.55
N LEU A 293 17.79 -1.96 1.85
CA LEU A 293 18.13 -1.00 2.91
C LEU A 293 18.54 -1.71 4.21
N PRO A 294 19.20 -1.00 5.15
CA PRO A 294 19.47 -1.53 6.48
C PRO A 294 18.18 -1.82 7.26
N LEU A 295 18.10 -2.96 7.94
CA LEU A 295 16.93 -3.35 8.76
C LEU A 295 16.53 -2.29 9.80
N SER A 296 17.51 -1.54 10.34
CA SER A 296 17.25 -0.44 11.28
C SER A 296 16.28 0.60 10.75
N THR A 297 16.24 0.83 9.44
CA THR A 297 15.34 1.79 8.79
C THR A 297 13.88 1.34 8.86
N LEU A 298 13.60 0.03 8.92
CA LEU A 298 12.23 -0.50 9.01
C LEU A 298 11.68 -0.51 10.44
N LYS A 299 12.53 -0.53 11.47
CA LYS A 299 12.13 -0.78 12.88
C LYS A 299 10.91 0.03 13.33
N ASP A 300 10.93 1.34 13.11
CA ASP A 300 9.83 2.22 13.54
C ASP A 300 8.51 1.86 12.83
N TYR A 301 8.56 1.58 11.53
CA TYR A 301 7.40 1.20 10.74
C TYR A 301 6.83 -0.16 11.16
N LEU A 302 7.71 -1.12 11.45
CA LEU A 302 7.32 -2.45 11.92
C LEU A 302 6.58 -2.37 13.26
N ALA A 303 7.18 -1.67 14.23
CA ALA A 303 6.65 -1.57 15.58
C ALA A 303 5.37 -0.72 15.67
N HIS A 304 5.32 0.42 14.98
CA HIS A 304 4.24 1.41 15.18
C HIS A 304 3.12 1.36 14.14
N HIS A 305 3.33 0.70 13.00
CA HIS A 305 2.29 0.56 11.96
C HIS A 305 1.95 -0.90 11.70
N LEU A 306 2.91 -1.69 11.24
CA LEU A 306 2.66 -3.07 10.76
C LEU A 306 2.10 -3.99 11.84
N GLN A 307 2.63 -3.90 13.06
CA GLN A 307 2.11 -4.61 14.22
C GLN A 307 0.69 -4.16 14.59
N CYS A 308 0.45 -2.84 14.62
CA CYS A 308 -0.85 -2.25 14.97
C CYS A 308 -1.97 -2.67 14.01
N VAL A 309 -1.66 -2.83 12.71
CA VAL A 309 -2.66 -3.26 11.70
C VAL A 309 -2.70 -4.78 11.51
N GLY A 310 -1.99 -5.55 12.34
CA GLY A 310 -2.00 -7.03 12.31
C GLY A 310 -1.44 -7.63 11.02
N ALA A 311 -0.48 -6.96 10.37
CA ALA A 311 0.04 -7.34 9.05
C ALA A 311 1.38 -8.11 9.11
N TYR A 312 1.58 -8.89 10.17
CA TYR A 312 2.78 -9.70 10.45
C TYR A 312 2.42 -11.18 10.63
N PRO A 313 3.21 -12.18 10.16
CA PRO A 313 4.29 -12.11 9.16
C PRO A 313 3.95 -11.38 7.88
N VAL A 314 4.98 -10.78 7.24
CA VAL A 314 4.85 -10.07 5.97
C VAL A 314 4.46 -11.01 4.84
N THR A 315 3.45 -10.64 4.04
CA THR A 315 2.96 -11.50 2.93
C THR A 315 3.99 -11.64 1.82
N ALA A 316 4.54 -10.51 1.36
CA ALA A 316 5.56 -10.48 0.30
C ALA A 316 6.58 -9.38 0.54
N LEU A 317 7.86 -9.74 0.49
CA LEU A 317 9.00 -8.83 0.40
C LEU A 317 9.45 -8.79 -1.06
N PHE A 318 9.59 -7.60 -1.62
CA PHE A 318 10.19 -7.37 -2.92
C PHE A 318 11.55 -6.72 -2.71
N HIS A 319 12.63 -7.45 -3.03
CA HIS A 319 14.00 -7.04 -2.73
C HIS A 319 14.95 -7.66 -3.73
N CYS A 320 15.95 -6.89 -4.19
CA CYS A 320 17.00 -7.40 -5.07
C CYS A 320 17.80 -8.53 -4.43
N MET A 321 18.19 -9.50 -5.22
CA MET A 321 19.12 -10.57 -4.83
C MET A 321 20.55 -10.20 -5.20
N ASN A 322 20.75 -9.54 -6.35
CA ASN A 322 22.05 -9.13 -6.80
C ASN A 322 22.59 -7.95 -5.97
N THR A 323 23.89 -7.96 -5.68
CA THR A 323 24.57 -6.80 -5.10
C THR A 323 25.22 -5.99 -6.20
N GLU A 324 25.10 -4.67 -6.10
CA GLU A 324 25.73 -3.72 -7.03
C GLU A 324 26.44 -2.62 -6.23
N GLU A 325 27.70 -2.35 -6.55
CA GLU A 325 28.55 -1.41 -5.83
C GLU A 325 29.39 -0.57 -6.79
N ASN A 326 29.32 0.75 -6.63
CA ASN A 326 30.26 1.70 -7.21
C ASN A 326 31.37 2.03 -6.20
N PRO A 327 32.52 2.54 -6.65
CA PRO A 327 33.49 3.17 -5.75
C PRO A 327 32.83 4.22 -4.85
N TRP A 328 33.31 4.38 -3.62
CA TRP A 328 32.71 5.28 -2.63
C TRP A 328 32.55 6.74 -3.13
N CYS A 329 33.50 7.22 -3.93
CA CYS A 329 33.45 8.56 -4.54
C CYS A 329 32.37 8.72 -5.62
N LEU A 330 31.79 7.62 -6.09
CA LEU A 330 30.71 7.55 -7.10
C LEU A 330 29.38 7.06 -6.50
N GLY A 331 29.23 7.12 -5.18
CA GLY A 331 27.98 6.80 -4.47
C GLY A 331 28.02 5.51 -3.67
N GLY A 332 29.05 4.67 -3.81
CA GLY A 332 29.19 3.47 -3.00
C GLY A 332 28.17 2.39 -3.34
N MET A 333 27.51 1.84 -2.31
CA MET A 333 26.51 0.79 -2.48
C MET A 333 25.33 1.27 -3.32
N VAL A 334 24.98 0.48 -4.34
CA VAL A 334 23.83 0.71 -5.22
C VAL A 334 22.70 -0.25 -4.83
N ALA A 335 23.00 -1.55 -4.70
CA ALA A 335 22.03 -2.56 -4.30
C ALA A 335 22.59 -3.47 -3.19
N ASN A 336 21.87 -3.57 -2.06
CA ASN A 336 22.30 -4.39 -0.92
C ASN A 336 22.20 -5.91 -1.16
N GLY A 337 21.42 -6.33 -2.16
CA GLY A 337 21.28 -7.72 -2.60
C GLY A 337 20.89 -8.71 -1.50
N ALA A 338 21.22 -9.97 -1.73
CA ALA A 338 20.91 -11.08 -0.84
C ALA A 338 21.47 -10.93 0.58
N PRO A 339 22.70 -10.44 0.81
CA PRO A 339 23.22 -10.26 2.17
C PRO A 339 22.34 -9.36 3.04
N GLY A 340 21.88 -8.22 2.50
CA GLY A 340 20.93 -7.35 3.19
C GLY A 340 19.51 -7.93 3.23
N GLY A 341 19.06 -8.52 2.11
CA GLY A 341 17.73 -9.09 1.96
C GLY A 341 17.45 -10.25 2.93
N VAL A 342 18.43 -11.11 3.21
CA VAL A 342 18.32 -12.24 4.16
C VAL A 342 18.06 -11.74 5.58
N GLU A 343 18.72 -10.66 5.99
CA GLU A 343 18.48 -10.03 7.28
C GLU A 343 17.07 -9.43 7.38
N VAL A 344 16.64 -8.73 6.33
CA VAL A 344 15.32 -8.11 6.26
C VAL A 344 14.23 -9.19 6.22
N ALA A 345 14.29 -10.15 5.30
CA ALA A 345 13.33 -11.23 5.15
C ALA A 345 13.13 -12.03 6.44
N SER A 346 14.22 -12.41 7.10
CA SER A 346 14.20 -13.14 8.38
C SER A 346 13.52 -12.33 9.49
N SER A 347 13.76 -11.01 9.55
CA SER A 347 13.18 -10.14 10.60
C SER A 347 11.72 -9.76 10.33
N LEU A 348 11.31 -9.78 9.07
CA LEU A 348 9.93 -9.59 8.64
C LEU A 348 9.08 -10.87 8.72
N GLU A 349 9.71 -12.02 9.00
CA GLU A 349 9.11 -13.34 8.81
C GLU A 349 8.42 -13.42 7.43
N ALA A 350 9.10 -12.93 6.39
CA ALA A 350 8.51 -12.78 5.07
C ALA A 350 8.08 -14.15 4.54
N LYS A 351 6.81 -14.30 4.16
CA LYS A 351 6.32 -15.56 3.57
C LYS A 351 6.90 -15.78 2.18
N HIS A 352 7.00 -14.72 1.39
CA HIS A 352 7.52 -14.74 0.03
C HIS A 352 8.56 -13.63 -0.14
N TRP A 353 9.67 -13.94 -0.79
CA TRP A 353 10.65 -12.97 -1.27
C TRP A 353 10.65 -13.02 -2.79
N ILE A 354 10.21 -11.92 -3.41
CA ILE A 354 10.20 -11.71 -4.86
C ILE A 354 11.40 -10.84 -5.25
N GLY A 355 12.21 -11.30 -6.22
CA GLY A 355 13.35 -10.54 -6.75
C GLY A 355 12.93 -9.24 -7.47
N THR A 356 13.77 -8.22 -7.40
CA THR A 356 13.61 -6.90 -8.06
C THR A 356 14.96 -6.42 -8.58
N HIS A 357 15.05 -5.77 -9.74
CA HIS A 357 16.35 -5.36 -10.32
C HIS A 357 17.38 -6.50 -10.48
N ASP A 358 16.90 -7.74 -10.63
CA ASP A 358 17.78 -8.91 -10.75
C ASP A 358 18.10 -9.25 -12.21
N GLU A 359 17.56 -8.48 -13.15
CA GLU A 359 17.78 -8.70 -14.57
C GLU A 359 19.12 -8.14 -15.06
N ILE A 360 19.52 -8.67 -16.21
CA ILE A 360 20.71 -8.20 -16.89
C ILE A 360 20.32 -6.94 -17.65
N LYS A 361 20.76 -5.77 -17.19
CA LYS A 361 20.62 -4.52 -17.96
C LYS A 361 21.79 -4.38 -18.93
N GLU A 362 21.54 -3.82 -20.12
CA GLU A 362 22.62 -3.26 -20.91
C GLU A 362 23.05 -1.95 -20.26
N LEU A 363 24.29 -1.92 -19.77
CA LEU A 363 24.88 -0.74 -19.14
C LEU A 363 25.94 -0.14 -20.08
N LYS A 364 25.81 1.16 -20.38
CA LYS A 364 26.80 1.94 -21.14
C LYS A 364 27.22 3.17 -20.36
N GLY A 365 28.46 3.63 -20.53
CA GLY A 365 28.99 4.83 -19.90
C GLY A 365 30.26 4.58 -19.10
N VAL A 366 30.95 5.63 -18.67
CA VAL A 366 32.25 5.51 -18.00
C VAL A 366 32.11 4.87 -16.61
N ALA A 367 30.99 5.09 -15.92
CA ALA A 367 30.78 4.56 -14.58
C ALA A 367 30.64 3.03 -14.54
N THR A 368 30.20 2.41 -15.63
CA THR A 368 29.95 0.96 -15.69
C THR A 368 31.25 0.14 -15.61
N LEU A 369 32.40 0.74 -15.94
CA LEU A 369 33.72 0.10 -15.82
C LEU A 369 34.12 -0.18 -14.37
N TRP A 370 33.55 0.55 -13.41
CA TRP A 370 33.87 0.42 -11.99
C TRP A 370 32.77 -0.24 -11.16
N LEU A 371 31.64 -0.57 -11.79
CA LEU A 371 30.53 -1.25 -11.14
C LEU A 371 30.93 -2.69 -10.82
N LYS A 372 30.92 -3.04 -9.53
CA LYS A 372 31.08 -4.41 -9.06
C LYS A 372 29.71 -5.01 -8.83
N SER A 373 29.40 -6.08 -9.57
CA SER A 373 28.15 -6.81 -9.42
C SER A 373 28.42 -8.25 -8.99
N ARG A 374 27.66 -8.75 -8.01
CA ARG A 374 27.62 -10.18 -7.67
C ARG A 374 26.18 -10.66 -7.78
N ARG A 375 26.01 -11.74 -8.54
CA ARG A 375 24.72 -12.41 -8.70
C ARG A 375 24.56 -13.51 -7.68
N TYR A 376 23.32 -13.73 -7.26
CA TYR A 376 22.95 -14.80 -6.34
C TYR A 376 21.87 -15.65 -6.97
N SER A 377 22.03 -16.97 -6.94
CA SER A 377 20.98 -17.90 -7.34
C SER A 377 19.92 -18.03 -6.25
N VAL A 378 18.72 -18.50 -6.62
CA VAL A 378 17.66 -18.77 -5.64
C VAL A 378 18.13 -19.77 -4.59
N GLU A 379 18.89 -20.78 -4.99
CA GLU A 379 19.45 -21.80 -4.09
C GLU A 379 20.46 -21.20 -3.10
N GLU A 380 21.33 -20.30 -3.56
CA GLU A 380 22.26 -19.58 -2.67
C GLU A 380 21.50 -18.73 -1.65
N VAL A 381 20.50 -17.96 -2.08
CA VAL A 381 19.68 -17.13 -1.17
C VAL A 381 18.93 -17.99 -0.15
N MET A 382 18.35 -19.11 -0.60
CA MET A 382 17.67 -20.07 0.28
C MET A 382 18.65 -20.70 1.28
N GLY A 383 19.88 -21.00 0.86
CA GLY A 383 20.95 -21.47 1.74
C GLY A 383 21.34 -20.43 2.81
N MET A 384 21.44 -19.16 2.44
CA MET A 384 21.72 -18.06 3.38
C MET A 384 20.58 -17.86 4.40
N LEU A 385 19.33 -17.96 3.97
CA LEU A 385 18.16 -17.91 4.87
C LEU A 385 18.20 -19.09 5.85
N TRP A 386 18.46 -20.30 5.35
CA TRP A 386 18.57 -21.51 6.16
C TRP A 386 19.65 -21.40 7.23
N GLU A 387 20.84 -20.95 6.86
CA GLU A 387 21.96 -20.78 7.77
C GLU A 387 21.62 -19.78 8.89
N ARG A 388 21.00 -18.64 8.53
CA ARG A 388 20.62 -17.61 9.50
C ARG A 388 19.54 -18.09 10.48
N GLU A 389 18.52 -18.78 9.98
CA GLU A 389 17.44 -19.31 10.82
C GLU A 389 17.94 -20.40 11.77
N SER A 390 18.84 -21.27 11.30
CA SER A 390 19.45 -22.35 12.10
C SER A 390 20.26 -21.81 13.29
N ARG A 391 20.90 -20.65 13.13
CA ARG A 391 21.67 -19.99 14.21
C ARG A 391 20.78 -19.37 15.31
N ARG A 392 19.46 -19.24 15.09
CA ARG A 392 18.54 -18.55 16.01
C ARG A 392 17.63 -19.50 16.83
N ASP A 393 17.82 -20.82 16.78
CA ASP A 393 16.95 -21.81 17.46
C ASP A 393 15.44 -21.64 17.18
N VAL A 394 15.09 -21.03 16.04
CA VAL A 394 13.70 -20.78 15.67
C VAL A 394 13.10 -22.08 15.14
N LYS A 395 12.21 -22.71 15.92
CA LYS A 395 11.39 -23.84 15.44
C LYS A 395 10.65 -23.42 14.16
N ARG A 396 10.99 -24.05 13.02
CA ARG A 396 10.44 -23.77 11.68
C ARG A 396 8.93 -23.56 11.75
N ARG A 397 8.47 -22.34 11.47
CA ARG A 397 7.04 -22.02 11.28
C ARG A 397 6.69 -21.71 9.82
N HIS A 398 7.33 -22.43 8.88
CA HIS A 398 7.33 -22.25 7.41
C HIS A 398 8.42 -21.24 6.99
N GLY A 399 9.39 -21.70 6.18
CA GLY A 399 10.49 -20.85 5.69
C GLY A 399 10.03 -19.90 4.58
N THR A 400 10.76 -18.80 4.39
CA THR A 400 10.52 -17.83 3.30
C THR A 400 10.67 -18.50 1.93
N ALA A 401 9.64 -18.38 1.08
CA ALA A 401 9.70 -18.84 -0.30
C ALA A 401 10.34 -17.77 -1.19
N VAL A 402 11.54 -18.02 -1.70
CA VAL A 402 12.26 -17.12 -2.62
C VAL A 402 11.85 -17.40 -4.06
N LYS A 403 11.58 -16.35 -4.84
CA LYS A 403 11.13 -16.46 -6.24
C LYS A 403 11.67 -15.32 -7.10
N ILE A 404 12.26 -15.68 -8.24
CA ILE A 404 12.54 -14.76 -9.34
C ILE A 404 11.42 -14.95 -10.36
N MET A 405 10.72 -13.86 -10.68
CA MET A 405 9.63 -13.90 -11.65
C MET A 405 10.14 -13.54 -13.05
N GLY A 406 9.68 -14.27 -14.07
CA GLY A 406 9.92 -13.92 -15.48
C GLY A 406 8.98 -12.81 -15.97
N CYS A 407 9.36 -12.08 -17.02
CA CYS A 407 8.43 -11.21 -17.74
C CYS A 407 7.22 -12.02 -18.22
N GLY A 408 6.00 -11.53 -17.98
CA GLY A 408 4.78 -12.31 -18.28
C GLY A 408 4.26 -13.13 -17.11
N GLU A 409 5.07 -13.37 -16.10
CA GLU A 409 4.70 -14.30 -15.03
C GLU A 409 3.68 -13.67 -14.08
N ARG A 410 2.67 -14.48 -13.76
CA ARG A 410 1.64 -14.20 -12.75
C ARG A 410 1.85 -15.10 -11.54
N PHE A 411 1.92 -14.52 -10.36
CA PHE A 411 2.01 -15.25 -9.09
C PHE A 411 0.90 -14.83 -8.13
N ARG A 412 0.13 -15.80 -7.62
CA ARG A 412 -0.99 -15.53 -6.71
C ARG A 412 -0.73 -16.11 -5.32
N ILE A 413 -0.79 -15.24 -4.31
CA ILE A 413 -0.68 -15.58 -2.89
C ILE A 413 -2.08 -15.51 -2.28
N ALA A 414 -2.55 -16.63 -1.74
CA ALA A 414 -3.76 -16.69 -0.92
C ALA A 414 -3.43 -16.22 0.50
N GLY A 415 -4.27 -15.34 1.05
CA GLY A 415 -4.13 -14.72 2.37
C GLY A 415 -4.78 -15.51 3.49
#